data_AF-A0A524F6M5-F1
#
_entry.id   AF-A0A524F6M5-F1
#
_cell.length_a   1.000
_cell.length_b   1.000
_cell.length_c   1.000
_cell.angle_alpha   90.00
_cell.angle_beta   90.00
_cell.angle_gamma   90.00
#
_symmetry.space_group_name_H-M   'P 1'
#
loop_
_entity.id
_entity.type
_entity.pdbx_description
1 polymer ?
#
loop_
_entity_poly.entity_id
_entity_poly.type
_entity_poly.pdbx_seq_one_letter_code
_entity_poly.pdbx_strand_id
1 'polypeptide(L)'
;MRLKLKQRLLLWKKRISLSYWYKHSHHPLCERYDDHIFKIPLKNKTLYICQGCSLTALGWLIGVLITIFSFVPFVEYVWYHLLIALGFLLLPILLVEILNVSNRQIKRFIRLLGGLGLGFFATIAIDFKSVGYFILSIGIVIPSYVVFLIIRKQKHKNKDICEGCSELEELQKGQIKYCSGLKEKMIAEKKYSDFASDLLQEDIRKSYSQRYKPESDEINK
;
A
#
# COMPACT_ATOMS: atom_id res chain seq x y z
N MET A 1 1.75 -17.71 -22.14
CA MET A 1 1.62 -18.91 -21.28
C MET A 1 0.66 -18.61 -20.13
N ARG A 2 -0.47 -19.32 -20.00
CA ARG A 2 -1.41 -19.09 -18.87
C ARG A 2 -1.05 -20.02 -17.72
N LEU A 3 -0.74 -19.45 -16.56
CA LEU A 3 -0.48 -20.21 -15.32
C LEU A 3 -1.73 -20.99 -14.90
N LYS A 4 -1.55 -22.26 -14.49
CA LYS A 4 -2.61 -23.08 -13.88
C LYS A 4 -3.03 -22.48 -12.53
N LEU A 5 -4.30 -22.65 -12.15
CA LEU A 5 -4.84 -22.11 -10.89
C LEU A 5 -4.01 -22.52 -9.66
N LYS A 6 -3.60 -23.81 -9.60
CA LYS A 6 -2.76 -24.34 -8.52
C LYS A 6 -1.45 -23.55 -8.35
N GLN A 7 -0.80 -23.18 -9.45
CA GLN A 7 0.44 -22.39 -9.40
C GLN A 7 0.19 -20.97 -8.93
N ARG A 8 -0.90 -20.34 -9.39
CA ARG A 8 -1.30 -19.02 -8.91
C ARG A 8 -1.51 -19.01 -7.40
N LEU A 9 -2.20 -20.02 -6.87
CA LEU A 9 -2.42 -20.17 -5.43
C LEU A 9 -1.12 -20.40 -4.66
N LEU A 10 -0.21 -21.24 -5.18
CA LEU A 10 1.10 -21.48 -4.57
C LEU A 10 1.96 -20.21 -4.55
N LEU A 11 2.03 -19.49 -5.68
CA LEU A 11 2.72 -18.21 -5.77
C LEU A 11 2.12 -17.20 -4.79
N TRP A 12 0.80 -17.08 -4.75
CA TRP A 12 0.12 -16.17 -3.82
C TRP A 12 0.43 -16.51 -2.36
N LYS A 13 0.32 -17.79 -1.96
CA LYS A 13 0.65 -18.25 -0.61
C LYS A 13 2.11 -17.99 -0.26
N LYS A 14 3.03 -18.26 -1.19
CA LYS A 14 4.47 -18.01 -0.98
C LYS A 14 4.76 -16.53 -0.87
N ARG A 15 4.12 -15.70 -1.71
CA ARG A 15 4.24 -14.24 -1.66
C ARG A 15 3.83 -13.73 -0.28
N ILE A 16 2.66 -14.13 0.20
CA ILE A 16 2.20 -13.76 1.55
C ILE A 16 3.20 -14.24 2.60
N SER A 17 3.58 -15.51 2.59
CA SER A 17 4.50 -16.05 3.61
C SER A 17 5.85 -15.32 3.70
N LEU A 18 6.38 -14.84 2.57
CA LEU A 18 7.67 -14.14 2.51
C LEU A 18 7.53 -12.63 2.73
N SER A 19 6.55 -11.99 2.11
CA SER A 19 6.44 -10.53 2.10
C SER A 19 5.53 -9.97 3.18
N TYR A 20 4.68 -10.76 3.82
CA TYR A 20 3.70 -10.26 4.81
C TYR A 20 4.34 -9.41 5.91
N TRP A 21 5.53 -9.81 6.37
CA TRP A 21 6.33 -9.13 7.40
C TRP A 21 6.79 -7.72 7.02
N TYR A 22 6.89 -7.44 5.72
CA TYR A 22 7.38 -6.19 5.14
C TYR A 22 6.35 -5.50 4.23
N LYS A 23 5.19 -6.12 4.03
CA LYS A 23 4.18 -5.68 3.04
C LYS A 23 3.65 -4.29 3.38
N HIS A 24 3.59 -3.98 4.66
CA HIS A 24 3.03 -2.74 5.18
C HIS A 24 4.10 -1.70 5.56
N SER A 25 5.39 -2.06 5.53
CA SER A 25 6.51 -1.14 5.68
C SER A 25 6.97 -0.65 4.30
N HIS A 26 6.49 0.52 3.88
CA HIS A 26 7.00 1.19 2.68
C HIS A 26 8.26 2.04 2.95
N HIS A 27 8.65 2.19 4.22
CA HIS A 27 9.88 2.85 4.64
C HIS A 27 10.99 1.82 4.91
N PRO A 28 12.28 2.21 4.78
CA PRO A 28 13.41 1.38 5.22
C PRO A 28 13.35 1.04 6.71
N LEU A 29 13.87 -0.12 7.08
CA LEU A 29 14.01 -0.59 8.47
C LEU A 29 15.37 -0.18 9.06
N CYS A 30 15.73 1.10 8.96
CA CYS A 30 16.91 1.65 9.62
C CYS A 30 16.50 2.62 10.73
N GLU A 31 17.42 2.93 11.64
CA GLU A 31 17.17 3.74 12.84
C GLU A 31 16.53 5.10 12.52
N ARG A 32 16.91 5.71 11.39
CA ARG A 32 16.32 6.99 10.90
C ARG A 32 14.82 6.93 10.66
N TYR A 33 14.28 5.74 10.39
CA TYR A 33 12.86 5.49 10.16
C TYR A 33 12.18 4.74 11.31
N ASP A 34 12.83 4.54 12.46
CA ASP A 34 12.25 3.77 13.56
C ASP A 34 10.93 4.35 14.04
N ASP A 35 10.83 5.67 14.13
CA ASP A 35 9.60 6.36 14.51
C ASP A 35 8.50 6.30 13.44
N HIS A 36 8.79 5.82 12.22
CA HIS A 36 7.84 5.64 11.11
C HIS A 36 7.12 4.31 11.14
N ILE A 37 7.57 3.38 12.00
CA ILE A 37 7.21 1.97 11.92
C ILE A 37 6.74 1.49 13.30
N PHE A 38 5.67 0.71 13.33
CA PHE A 38 5.32 -0.12 14.48
C PHE A 38 6.09 -1.42 14.37
N LYS A 39 6.88 -1.75 15.41
CA LYS A 39 7.59 -3.02 15.54
C LYS A 39 6.78 -3.91 16.47
N ILE A 40 6.06 -4.89 15.92
CA ILE A 40 5.23 -5.81 16.70
C ILE A 40 5.99 -7.14 16.83
N PRO A 41 6.56 -7.47 17.99
CA PRO A 41 7.27 -8.73 18.18
C PRO A 41 6.26 -9.88 18.21
N LEU A 42 6.45 -10.87 17.34
CA LEU A 42 5.75 -12.16 17.36
C LEU A 42 6.75 -13.26 17.71
N LYS A 43 6.26 -14.43 18.15
CA LYS A 43 7.08 -15.53 18.70
C LYS A 43 8.39 -15.84 17.94
N ASN A 44 8.36 -15.79 16.61
CA ASN A 44 9.52 -16.14 15.78
C ASN A 44 10.01 -15.01 14.87
N LYS A 45 9.32 -13.85 14.82
CA LYS A 45 9.56 -12.77 13.84
C LYS A 45 8.97 -11.44 14.32
N THR A 46 9.52 -10.33 13.85
CA THR A 46 8.95 -8.99 14.05
C THR A 46 8.12 -8.58 12.84
N LEU A 47 6.89 -8.11 13.08
CA LEU A 47 6.04 -7.52 12.05
C LEU A 47 6.28 -6.00 12.02
N TYR A 48 6.63 -5.49 10.84
CA TYR A 48 6.91 -4.07 10.62
C TYR A 48 5.75 -3.43 9.85
N ILE A 49 5.09 -2.45 10.47
CA ILE A 49 3.93 -1.78 9.86
C ILE A 49 4.18 -0.28 9.83
N CYS A 50 4.00 0.38 8.68
CA CYS A 50 4.08 1.83 8.64
C CYS A 50 2.98 2.44 9.51
N GLN A 51 3.37 3.28 10.47
CA GLN A 51 2.42 3.92 11.38
C GLN A 51 1.42 4.80 10.63
N GLY A 52 1.89 5.53 9.63
CA GLY A 52 1.03 6.38 8.78
C GLY A 52 -0.04 5.61 8.05
N CYS A 53 0.35 4.55 7.33
CA CYS A 53 -0.61 3.70 6.62
C CYS A 53 -1.57 3.00 7.57
N SER A 54 -1.07 2.56 8.74
CA SER A 54 -1.90 1.90 9.76
C SER A 54 -2.97 2.83 10.29
N LEU A 55 -2.61 4.07 10.63
CA LEU A 55 -3.56 5.07 11.12
C LEU A 55 -4.56 5.48 10.05
N THR A 56 -4.14 5.66 8.80
CA THR A 56 -5.09 5.92 7.70
C THR A 56 -6.05 4.74 7.49
N ALA A 57 -5.56 3.50 7.51
CA ALA A 57 -6.40 2.31 7.39
C ALA A 57 -7.37 2.16 8.58
N LEU A 58 -6.89 2.45 9.80
CA LEU A 58 -7.71 2.44 11.01
C LEU A 58 -8.81 3.50 10.93
N GLY A 59 -8.46 4.73 10.54
CA GLY A 59 -9.42 5.82 10.35
C GLY A 59 -10.47 5.46 9.32
N TRP A 60 -10.05 4.91 8.18
CA TRP A 60 -10.96 4.42 7.14
C TRP A 60 -11.94 3.39 7.67
N LEU A 61 -11.45 2.38 8.41
CA LEU A 61 -12.29 1.35 9.01
C LEU A 61 -13.29 1.97 10.01
N ILE A 62 -12.85 2.87 10.88
CA ILE A 62 -13.72 3.58 11.83
C ILE A 62 -14.80 4.36 11.08
N GLY A 63 -14.44 5.06 10.00
CA GLY A 63 -15.39 5.85 9.21
C GLY A 63 -16.47 4.98 8.58
N VAL A 64 -16.08 3.85 7.99
CA VAL A 64 -17.01 2.87 7.43
C VAL A 64 -17.94 2.31 8.51
N LEU A 65 -17.40 1.92 9.67
CA LEU A 65 -18.19 1.37 10.77
C LEU A 65 -19.18 2.40 11.32
N ILE A 66 -18.75 3.65 11.54
CA ILE A 66 -19.62 4.73 12.00
C ILE A 66 -20.79 4.88 11.02
N THR A 67 -20.54 4.95 9.71
CA THR A 67 -21.64 5.07 8.75
C THR A 67 -22.59 3.87 8.80
N ILE A 68 -22.07 2.65 8.84
CA ILE A 68 -22.88 1.41 8.91
C ILE A 68 -23.78 1.42 10.15
N PHE A 69 -23.24 1.78 11.31
CA PHE A 69 -23.99 1.82 12.56
C PHE A 69 -24.90 3.06 12.68
N SER A 70 -24.63 4.13 11.95
CA SER A 70 -25.45 5.35 11.90
C SER A 70 -26.67 5.24 10.99
N PHE A 71 -26.80 4.18 10.18
CA PHE A 71 -28.01 3.88 9.37
C PHE A 71 -29.22 3.43 10.21
N VAL A 72 -29.30 3.83 11.48
CA VAL A 72 -30.51 3.72 12.28
C VAL A 72 -31.50 4.77 11.76
N PRO A 73 -32.73 4.38 11.35
CA PRO A 73 -33.63 5.18 10.50
C PRO A 73 -34.14 6.50 11.11
N PHE A 74 -33.78 6.83 12.36
CA PHE A 74 -34.32 7.99 13.07
C PHE A 74 -33.51 9.28 12.88
N VAL A 75 -32.33 9.24 12.24
CA VAL A 75 -31.40 10.39 12.16
C VAL A 75 -30.83 10.60 10.76
N GLU A 76 -31.55 10.19 9.70
CA GLU A 76 -31.00 10.12 8.35
C GLU A 76 -30.51 11.49 7.83
N TYR A 77 -31.30 12.56 7.95
CA TYR A 77 -30.96 13.83 7.31
C TYR A 77 -29.76 14.58 7.93
N VAL A 78 -29.68 14.63 9.26
CA VAL A 78 -28.58 15.33 9.97
C VAL A 78 -27.28 14.56 9.85
N TRP A 79 -27.32 13.22 9.89
CA TRP A 79 -26.12 12.42 9.71
C TRP A 79 -25.53 12.58 8.31
N TYR A 80 -26.36 12.68 7.28
CA TYR A 80 -25.89 12.87 5.91
C TYR A 80 -25.05 14.15 5.74
N HIS A 81 -25.52 15.28 6.27
CA HIS A 81 -24.78 16.54 6.16
C HIS A 81 -23.54 16.55 7.04
N LEU A 82 -23.58 15.89 8.20
CA LEU A 82 -22.42 15.72 9.06
C LEU A 82 -21.37 14.81 8.40
N LEU A 83 -21.77 13.76 7.70
CA LEU A 83 -20.88 12.89 6.93
C LEU A 83 -20.24 13.64 5.75
N ILE A 84 -20.97 14.53 5.08
CA ILE A 84 -20.42 15.41 4.03
C ILE A 84 -19.43 16.42 4.63
N ALA A 85 -19.77 17.06 5.76
CA ALA A 85 -18.88 17.95 6.49
C ALA A 85 -17.59 17.23 6.93
N LEU A 86 -17.72 15.98 7.37
CA LEU A 86 -16.58 15.11 7.72
C LEU A 86 -15.84 14.59 6.48
N GLY A 87 -16.47 14.51 5.31
CA GLY A 87 -15.79 14.27 4.03
C GLY A 87 -14.76 15.36 3.71
N PHE A 88 -15.03 16.61 4.09
CA PHE A 88 -14.02 17.68 4.00
C PHE A 88 -12.79 17.45 4.90
N LEU A 89 -12.75 16.42 5.76
CA LEU A 89 -11.53 15.98 6.46
C LEU A 89 -10.42 15.46 5.53
N LEU A 90 -10.66 15.35 4.22
CA LEU A 90 -9.57 15.22 3.24
C LEU A 90 -8.71 16.49 3.13
N LEU A 91 -9.26 17.67 3.40
CA LEU A 91 -8.53 18.95 3.38
C LEU A 91 -7.39 19.00 4.41
N PRO A 92 -7.53 18.49 5.65
CA PRO A 92 -6.42 18.29 6.57
C PRO A 92 -5.18 17.62 5.98
N ILE A 93 -5.31 16.60 5.12
CA ILE A 93 -4.14 15.98 4.47
C ILE A 93 -3.41 17.00 3.60
N LEU A 94 -4.14 17.80 2.84
CA LEU A 94 -3.58 18.88 2.02
C LEU A 94 -2.94 19.95 2.91
N LEU A 95 -3.58 20.34 4.00
CA LEU A 95 -3.05 21.32 4.96
C LEU A 95 -1.74 20.86 5.60
N VAL A 96 -1.57 19.58 5.94
CA VAL A 96 -0.27 19.08 6.45
C VAL A 96 0.84 19.25 5.44
N GLU A 97 0.55 18.95 4.18
CA GLU A 97 1.54 19.03 3.13
C GLU A 97 1.87 20.48 2.76
N ILE A 98 0.87 21.37 2.76
CA ILE A 98 1.01 22.82 2.50
C ILE A 98 1.75 23.51 3.65
N LEU A 99 1.34 23.26 4.90
CA LEU A 99 1.87 23.95 6.09
C LEU A 99 3.20 23.40 6.59
N ASN A 100 3.77 22.39 5.92
CA ASN A 100 5.04 21.76 6.30
C ASN A 100 5.12 21.41 7.80
N VAL A 101 4.00 20.94 8.38
CA VAL A 101 3.93 20.63 9.82
C VAL A 101 5.10 19.72 10.19
N SER A 102 5.99 20.14 11.08
CA SER A 102 7.14 19.32 11.50
C SER A 102 6.74 18.26 12.54
N ASN A 103 5.76 18.60 13.39
CA ASN A 103 5.32 17.74 14.48
C ASN A 103 4.68 16.43 13.95
N ARG A 104 5.32 15.33 14.32
CA ARG A 104 4.97 13.98 13.88
C ARG A 104 3.64 13.49 14.42
N GLN A 105 3.28 13.85 15.66
CA GLN A 105 2.00 13.43 16.25
C GLN A 105 0.83 14.10 15.51
N ILE A 106 1.01 15.36 15.11
CA ILE A 106 0.02 16.08 14.29
C ILE A 106 -0.12 15.40 12.92
N LYS A 107 0.99 15.02 12.25
CA LYS A 107 0.91 14.24 10.99
C LYS A 107 0.17 12.92 11.16
N ARG A 108 0.40 12.19 12.26
CA ARG A 108 -0.28 10.92 12.58
C ARG A 108 -1.78 11.14 12.77
N PHE A 109 -2.17 12.12 13.57
CA PHE A 109 -3.56 12.48 13.82
C PHE A 109 -4.28 12.87 12.52
N ILE A 110 -3.63 13.67 11.67
CA ILE A 110 -4.23 14.08 10.40
C ILE A 110 -4.33 12.92 9.40
N ARG A 111 -3.37 11.98 9.40
CA ARG A 111 -3.48 10.74 8.62
C ARG A 111 -4.66 9.87 9.07
N LEU A 112 -4.97 9.85 10.37
CA LEU A 112 -6.14 9.18 10.93
C LEU A 112 -7.44 9.87 10.46
N LEU A 113 -7.53 11.20 10.60
CA LEU A 113 -8.68 11.99 10.14
C LEU A 113 -8.93 11.87 8.64
N GLY A 114 -7.86 11.88 7.84
CA GLY A 114 -7.98 11.68 6.40
C GLY A 114 -8.44 10.27 6.03
N GLY A 115 -8.00 9.26 6.80
CA GLY A 115 -8.56 7.91 6.72
C GLY A 115 -10.05 7.90 7.01
N LEU A 116 -10.48 8.55 8.10
CA LEU A 116 -11.89 8.68 8.48
C LEU A 116 -12.73 9.30 7.37
N GLY A 117 -12.27 10.40 6.77
CA GLY A 117 -12.90 11.04 5.62
C GLY A 117 -13.03 10.11 4.41
N LEU A 118 -11.99 9.33 4.09
CA LEU A 118 -12.07 8.31 3.03
C LEU A 118 -13.11 7.22 3.33
N GLY A 119 -13.25 6.82 4.60
CA GLY A 119 -14.24 5.85 5.02
C GLY A 119 -15.67 6.36 4.77
N PHE A 120 -15.94 7.60 5.17
CA PHE A 120 -17.23 8.26 4.93
C PHE A 120 -17.53 8.39 3.43
N PHE A 121 -16.57 8.84 2.63
CA PHE A 121 -16.76 8.91 1.18
C PHE A 121 -17.03 7.55 0.54
N ALA A 122 -16.32 6.51 0.95
CA ALA A 122 -16.56 5.17 0.43
C ALA A 122 -17.99 4.70 0.70
N THR A 123 -18.54 5.00 1.88
CA THR A 123 -19.92 4.65 2.23
C THR A 123 -20.96 5.48 1.49
N ILE A 124 -20.75 6.79 1.33
CA ILE A 124 -21.64 7.66 0.54
C ILE A 124 -21.67 7.20 -0.92
N ALA A 125 -20.54 6.78 -1.48
CA ALA A 125 -20.47 6.29 -2.84
C ALA A 125 -21.24 4.97 -3.07
N ILE A 126 -21.46 4.17 -2.01
CA ILE A 126 -22.23 2.92 -2.05
C ILE A 126 -23.72 3.20 -1.84
N ASP A 127 -24.09 4.27 -1.13
CA ASP A 127 -25.49 4.65 -0.97
C ASP A 127 -26.01 5.41 -2.21
N PHE A 128 -26.41 4.64 -3.22
CA PHE A 128 -26.88 5.13 -4.53
C PHE A 128 -28.17 5.96 -4.49
N LYS A 129 -28.79 6.15 -3.31
CA LYS A 129 -30.08 6.85 -3.19
C LYS A 129 -30.02 8.32 -3.61
N SER A 130 -28.84 8.93 -3.66
CA SER A 130 -28.66 10.32 -4.11
C SER A 130 -27.50 10.45 -5.08
N VAL A 131 -27.84 10.42 -6.38
CA VAL A 131 -26.90 10.68 -7.49
C VAL A 131 -26.15 12.00 -7.29
N GLY A 132 -26.79 13.01 -6.69
CA GLY A 132 -26.16 14.30 -6.40
C GLY A 132 -24.97 14.19 -5.44
N TYR A 133 -25.08 13.38 -4.38
CA TYR A 133 -23.97 13.18 -3.44
C TYR A 133 -22.84 12.35 -4.04
N PHE A 134 -23.17 11.38 -4.88
CA PHE A 134 -22.17 10.66 -5.65
C PHE A 134 -21.35 11.61 -6.54
N ILE A 135 -22.02 12.46 -7.33
CA ILE A 135 -21.35 13.47 -8.18
C ILE A 135 -20.51 14.44 -7.33
N LEU A 136 -21.07 14.95 -6.23
CA LEU A 136 -20.34 15.85 -5.33
C LEU A 136 -19.09 15.19 -4.74
N SER A 137 -19.20 13.91 -4.33
CA SER A 137 -18.06 13.17 -3.75
C SER A 137 -16.93 13.02 -4.76
N ILE A 138 -17.23 12.67 -6.01
CA ILE A 138 -16.26 12.60 -7.10
C ILE A 138 -15.65 13.97 -7.35
N GLY A 139 -16.50 15.02 -7.38
CA GLY A 139 -16.10 16.40 -7.59
C GLY A 139 -15.18 16.97 -6.50
N ILE A 140 -15.17 16.40 -5.29
CA ILE A 140 -14.23 16.77 -4.22
C ILE A 140 -12.98 15.89 -4.25
N VAL A 141 -13.15 14.57 -4.39
CA VAL A 141 -12.06 13.59 -4.30
C VAL A 141 -11.06 13.74 -5.45
N ILE A 142 -11.53 13.88 -6.69
CA ILE A 142 -10.64 13.97 -7.85
C ILE A 142 -9.77 15.24 -7.78
N PRO A 143 -10.32 16.46 -7.61
CA PRO A 143 -9.49 17.66 -7.50
C PRO A 143 -8.56 17.62 -6.29
N SER A 144 -9.03 17.15 -5.13
CA SER A 144 -8.18 17.01 -3.93
C SER A 144 -7.00 16.08 -4.19
N TYR A 145 -7.21 14.97 -4.90
CA TYR A 145 -6.14 14.05 -5.29
C TYR A 145 -5.17 14.69 -6.30
N VAL A 146 -5.67 15.42 -7.29
CA VAL A 146 -4.82 16.15 -8.25
C VAL A 146 -3.95 17.19 -7.54
N VAL A 147 -4.53 17.99 -6.64
CA VAL A 147 -3.81 18.98 -5.82
C VAL A 147 -2.76 18.28 -4.95
N PHE A 148 -3.10 17.17 -4.30
CA PHE A 148 -2.15 16.36 -3.55
C PHE A 148 -0.97 15.89 -4.41
N LEU A 149 -1.22 15.41 -5.63
CA LEU A 149 -0.16 15.00 -6.55
C LEU A 149 0.74 16.17 -6.96
N ILE A 150 0.17 17.35 -7.20
CA ILE A 150 0.93 18.56 -7.55
C ILE A 150 1.84 18.96 -6.38
N ILE A 151 1.28 19.10 -5.17
CA ILE A 151 2.05 19.43 -3.97
C ILE A 151 3.17 18.41 -3.75
N ARG A 152 2.85 17.12 -3.86
CA ARG A 152 3.82 16.05 -3.66
C ARG A 152 4.94 16.05 -4.70
N LYS A 153 4.66 16.41 -5.95
CA LYS A 153 5.69 16.59 -6.98
C LYS A 153 6.59 17.79 -6.69
N GLN A 154 6.01 18.90 -6.24
CA GLN A 154 6.77 20.11 -5.87
C GLN A 154 7.66 19.88 -4.65
N LYS A 155 7.20 19.04 -3.71
CA LYS A 155 7.94 18.62 -2.53
C LYS A 155 9.00 17.57 -2.89
N HIS A 156 9.94 17.96 -3.73
CA HIS A 156 11.06 17.12 -4.12
C HIS A 156 11.96 16.87 -2.91
N LYS A 157 12.04 15.59 -2.54
CA LYS A 157 13.03 14.90 -1.70
C LYS A 157 12.72 14.89 -0.20
N ASN A 158 12.50 13.69 0.32
CA ASN A 158 12.81 13.28 1.70
C ASN A 158 14.32 13.44 2.04
N LYS A 159 14.95 14.52 1.57
CA LYS A 159 16.36 14.83 1.83
C LYS A 159 16.56 14.95 3.34
N ASP A 160 15.61 15.52 4.05
CA ASP A 160 15.72 15.84 5.48
C ASP A 160 15.94 14.59 6.36
N ILE A 161 15.21 13.49 6.14
CA ILE A 161 15.32 12.30 7.02
C ILE A 161 16.61 11.53 6.77
N CYS A 162 17.05 11.48 5.51
CA CYS A 162 18.29 10.80 5.12
C CYS A 162 19.50 11.74 5.07
N GLU A 163 19.37 12.98 5.54
CA GLU A 163 20.45 13.96 5.54
C GLU A 163 21.59 13.48 6.44
N GLY A 164 22.82 13.49 5.90
CA GLY A 164 24.00 12.94 6.58
C GLY A 164 24.01 11.41 6.71
N CYS A 165 23.19 10.67 5.96
CA CYS A 165 23.27 9.20 5.91
C CYS A 165 24.39 8.78 4.94
N SER A 166 25.40 8.05 5.41
CA SER A 166 26.51 7.56 4.57
C SER A 166 26.01 6.68 3.41
N GLU A 167 25.04 5.81 3.67
CA GLU A 167 24.45 4.96 2.62
C GLU A 167 23.73 5.75 1.52
N LEU A 168 23.21 6.94 1.83
CA LEU A 168 22.60 7.79 0.80
C LEU A 168 23.67 8.30 -0.18
N GLU A 169 24.85 8.66 0.32
CA GLU A 169 25.98 9.09 -0.50
C GLU A 169 26.50 7.94 -1.37
N GLU A 170 26.67 6.76 -0.79
CA GLU A 170 27.07 5.55 -1.53
C GLU A 170 26.04 5.16 -2.61
N LEU A 171 24.73 5.27 -2.31
CA LEU A 171 23.66 5.08 -3.28
C LEU A 171 23.73 6.08 -4.44
N GLN A 172 23.98 7.36 -4.14
CA GLN A 172 24.10 8.41 -5.16
C GLN A 172 25.34 8.23 -6.04
N LYS A 173 26.44 7.73 -5.46
CA LYS A 173 27.66 7.35 -6.18
C LYS A 173 27.53 6.02 -6.94
N GLY A 174 26.43 5.28 -6.75
CA GLY A 174 26.22 3.97 -7.38
C GLY A 174 27.08 2.85 -6.81
N GLN A 175 27.70 3.05 -5.63
CA GLN A 175 28.55 2.04 -4.98
C GLN A 175 27.72 0.90 -4.38
N ILE A 176 26.51 1.23 -3.90
CA ILE A 176 25.53 0.25 -3.44
C ILE A 176 24.22 0.41 -4.24
N LYS A 177 23.45 -0.68 -4.37
CA LYS A 177 22.18 -0.68 -5.13
C LYS A 177 20.96 -0.38 -4.26
N TYR A 178 21.04 -0.60 -2.95
CA TYR A 178 19.94 -0.42 -2.01
C TYR A 178 20.48 -0.14 -0.60
N CYS A 179 19.71 0.63 0.18
CA CYS A 179 19.96 0.88 1.61
C CYS A 179 19.88 -0.42 2.43
N SER A 180 20.69 -0.55 3.47
CA SER A 180 20.70 -1.69 4.39
C SER A 180 19.35 -1.90 5.06
N GLY A 181 18.61 -0.83 5.37
CA GLY A 181 17.25 -0.89 5.89
C GLY A 181 16.24 -1.56 4.95
N LEU A 182 16.57 -1.77 3.68
CA LEU A 182 15.75 -2.53 2.72
C LEU A 182 16.24 -3.97 2.50
N LYS A 183 17.37 -4.36 3.09
CA LYS A 183 18.03 -5.66 2.84
C LYS A 183 17.10 -6.84 3.07
N GLU A 184 16.38 -6.87 4.18
CA GLU A 184 15.48 -7.98 4.50
C GLU A 184 14.33 -8.11 3.50
N LYS A 185 13.74 -6.98 3.10
CA LYS A 185 12.69 -6.93 2.07
C LYS A 185 13.22 -7.42 0.73
N MET A 186 14.42 -7.00 0.33
CA MET A 186 15.07 -7.46 -0.91
C MET A 186 15.37 -8.96 -0.88
N ILE A 187 15.80 -9.51 0.26
CA ILE A 187 16.01 -10.95 0.44
C ILE A 187 14.68 -11.71 0.30
N ALA A 188 13.60 -11.20 0.88
CA ALA A 188 12.27 -11.82 0.76
C ALA A 188 11.75 -11.79 -0.68
N GLU A 189 11.94 -10.66 -1.39
CA GLU A 189 11.58 -10.51 -2.80
C GLU A 189 12.42 -11.42 -3.71
N LYS A 190 13.72 -11.52 -3.46
CA LYS A 190 14.60 -12.46 -4.19
C LYS A 190 14.16 -13.90 -3.99
N LYS A 191 13.97 -14.34 -2.74
CA LYS A 191 13.46 -15.70 -2.42
C LYS A 191 12.12 -16.01 -3.10
N TYR A 192 11.25 -15.01 -3.23
CA TYR A 192 9.99 -15.16 -3.95
C TYR A 192 10.22 -15.28 -5.46
N SER A 193 11.09 -14.44 -6.03
CA SER A 193 11.45 -14.47 -7.45
C SER A 193 12.09 -15.79 -7.86
N ASP A 194 13.02 -16.30 -7.05
CA ASP A 194 13.70 -17.59 -7.28
C ASP A 194 12.65 -18.72 -7.29
N PHE A 195 11.80 -18.79 -6.25
CA PHE A 195 10.71 -19.76 -6.17
C PHE A 195 9.74 -19.67 -7.37
N ALA A 196 9.39 -18.45 -7.79
CA ALA A 196 8.51 -18.23 -8.93
C ALA A 196 9.16 -18.70 -10.23
N SER A 197 10.46 -18.46 -10.39
CA SER A 197 11.24 -18.87 -11.56
C SER A 197 11.30 -20.40 -11.66
N ASP A 198 11.61 -21.08 -10.56
CA ASP A 198 11.66 -22.55 -10.51
C ASP A 198 10.32 -23.18 -10.89
N LEU A 199 9.22 -22.65 -10.33
CA LEU A 199 7.87 -23.14 -10.62
C LEU A 199 7.48 -22.95 -12.09
N LEU A 200 7.96 -21.89 -12.72
CA LEU A 200 7.69 -21.58 -14.14
C LEU A 200 8.58 -22.40 -15.09
N GLN A 201 9.84 -22.63 -14.72
CA GLN A 201 10.78 -23.41 -15.53
C GLN A 201 10.34 -24.86 -15.71
N GLU A 202 9.72 -25.47 -14.69
CA GLU A 202 9.21 -26.84 -14.79
C GLU A 202 8.14 -26.97 -15.89
N ASP A 203 7.22 -26.01 -15.96
CA ASP A 203 6.21 -25.99 -17.00
C ASP A 203 6.78 -25.68 -18.38
N ILE A 204 7.77 -24.78 -18.45
CA ILE A 204 8.48 -24.50 -19.71
C ILE A 204 9.15 -25.78 -20.22
N ARG A 205 9.88 -26.50 -19.36
CA ARG A 205 10.52 -27.78 -19.71
C ARG A 205 9.51 -28.83 -20.19
N LYS A 206 8.36 -28.97 -19.50
CA LYS A 206 7.27 -29.86 -19.93
C LYS A 206 6.68 -29.45 -21.28
N SER A 207 6.47 -28.15 -21.52
CA SER A 207 5.98 -27.67 -22.80
C SER A 207 6.97 -27.86 -23.94
N TYR A 208 8.28 -27.76 -23.69
CA TYR A 208 9.31 -28.01 -24.70
C TYR A 208 9.41 -29.49 -25.05
N SER A 209 9.48 -30.38 -24.05
CA SER A 209 9.56 -31.84 -24.27
C SER A 209 8.33 -32.41 -24.98
N GLN A 210 7.14 -31.82 -24.80
CA GLN A 210 5.95 -32.22 -25.54
C GLN A 210 5.95 -31.76 -27.02
N ARG A 211 6.59 -30.62 -27.33
CA ARG A 211 6.69 -30.13 -28.72
C ARG A 211 7.82 -30.78 -29.50
N TYR A 212 8.89 -31.14 -28.81
CA TYR A 212 10.07 -31.80 -29.36
C TYR A 212 10.12 -33.26 -28.92
N LYS A 213 9.06 -34.03 -29.17
CA LYS A 213 9.23 -35.48 -29.28
C LYS A 213 9.98 -35.70 -30.60
N PRO A 214 11.24 -36.17 -30.58
CA PRO A 214 11.94 -36.47 -31.82
C PRO A 214 11.12 -37.51 -32.60
N GLU A 215 10.92 -37.30 -33.90
CA GLU A 215 10.39 -38.26 -34.89
C GLU A 215 11.37 -39.43 -35.11
N SER A 216 12.02 -39.91 -34.05
CA SER A 216 13.00 -40.99 -34.13
C SER A 216 12.38 -42.36 -34.44
N ASP A 217 11.06 -42.45 -34.57
CA ASP A 217 10.34 -43.71 -34.83
C ASP A 217 9.95 -43.91 -36.31
N GLU A 218 10.22 -42.94 -37.21
CA GLU A 218 9.93 -43.10 -38.66
C GLU A 218 11.17 -43.39 -39.54
N ILE A 219 12.38 -43.41 -38.99
CA ILE A 219 13.61 -43.68 -39.78
C ILE A 219 13.89 -45.19 -39.93
N ASN A 220 13.11 -46.07 -39.28
CA ASN A 220 13.27 -47.53 -39.36
C ASN A 220 12.07 -48.25 -40.03
N LYS A 221 11.38 -47.60 -40.99
CA LYS A 221 10.42 -48.26 -41.87
C LYS A 221 10.81 -48.13 -43.33
#